data_AF-A0A814F664-F1
#
_entry.id   AF-A0A814F664-F1
#
_cell.length_a   1.000
_cell.length_b   1.000
_cell.length_c   1.000
_cell.angle_alpha   90.00
_cell.angle_beta   90.00
_cell.angle_gamma   90.00
#
_symmetry.space_group_name_H-M   'P 1'
#
loop_
_entity.id
_entity.type
_entity.pdbx_description
1 polymer ?
#
loop_
_entity_poly.entity_id
_entity_poly.type
_entity_poly.pdbx_seq_one_letter_code
_entity_poly.pdbx_strand_id
1 'polypeptide(L)'
;MSNITVITTTFGTVDDQIRLTILFNVLIKTFSQCLDGFAWIIGNIGAICTCIVFHQAIFRKSPCAMYVTASNFSQLFIFNFATFIRMIQYGYGVLINSLPAWFCRIRFYIYYVSMANARYNIIFASADRYFSSSQSINLRQWSSSKVALRLIIIDAIIWILFYIQVLVMYDVQSNKCRIHSTSFFTYFNYFITFENGLLPIIPMSIFGLLTIRNIHQSKRRIRTTESINGSENGNITLVLRKETQLHKMLINQVIVYLIFNIPLPVYGIYRSYISISTLSRWRAVMDTFMNNLFYDMIYLGYALTFPIFILTSDIFRRELKKIIKKKLVYPCQRIITRTN
;
A
#
# COMPACT_ATOMS: atom_id res chain seq x y z
N MET A 1 -36.64 -11.71 -48.17
CA MET A 1 -36.92 -10.88 -46.98
C MET A 1 -36.12 -11.28 -45.72
N SER A 2 -35.29 -12.33 -45.72
CA SER A 2 -34.48 -12.74 -44.56
C SER A 2 -33.13 -12.01 -44.39
N ASN A 3 -32.60 -11.37 -45.44
CA ASN A 3 -31.26 -10.75 -45.37
C ASN A 3 -31.25 -9.34 -44.74
N ILE A 4 -32.37 -8.62 -44.73
CA ILE A 4 -32.41 -7.24 -44.19
C ILE A 4 -32.40 -7.26 -42.65
N THR A 5 -33.09 -8.21 -42.02
CA THR A 5 -33.15 -8.34 -40.56
C THR A 5 -31.81 -8.72 -39.93
N VAL A 6 -30.98 -9.48 -40.64
CA VAL A 6 -29.62 -9.86 -40.20
C VAL A 6 -28.66 -8.67 -40.31
N ILE A 7 -28.81 -7.83 -41.34
CA ILE A 7 -27.98 -6.63 -41.52
C ILE A 7 -28.32 -5.59 -40.44
N THR A 8 -29.60 -5.38 -40.11
CA THR A 8 -29.98 -4.38 -39.10
C THR A 8 -29.56 -4.78 -37.67
N THR A 9 -29.62 -6.07 -37.33
CA THR A 9 -29.16 -6.57 -36.02
C THR A 9 -27.63 -6.54 -35.91
N THR A 10 -26.90 -6.86 -36.98
CA THR A 10 -25.44 -6.73 -37.00
C THR A 10 -24.97 -5.28 -36.91
N PHE A 11 -25.63 -4.32 -37.57
CA PHE A 11 -25.31 -2.89 -37.42
C PHE A 11 -25.57 -2.36 -36.00
N GLY A 12 -26.69 -2.74 -35.37
CA GLY A 12 -26.98 -2.35 -33.99
C GLY A 12 -25.94 -2.87 -32.99
N THR A 13 -25.55 -4.16 -33.13
CA THR A 13 -24.53 -4.76 -32.25
C THR A 13 -23.13 -4.18 -32.44
N VAL A 14 -22.78 -3.70 -33.63
CA VAL A 14 -21.48 -3.05 -33.90
C VAL A 14 -21.44 -1.64 -33.28
N ASP A 15 -22.52 -0.86 -33.39
CA ASP A 15 -22.59 0.48 -32.77
C ASP A 15 -22.49 0.40 -31.24
N ASP A 16 -23.17 -0.57 -30.62
CA ASP A 16 -23.11 -0.80 -29.18
C ASP A 16 -21.70 -1.17 -28.69
N GLN A 17 -20.96 -2.01 -29.44
CA GLN A 17 -19.58 -2.37 -29.09
C GLN A 17 -18.62 -1.17 -29.16
N ILE A 18 -18.83 -0.28 -30.12
CA ILE A 18 -18.05 0.96 -30.25
C ILE A 18 -18.35 1.89 -29.07
N ARG A 19 -19.63 2.09 -28.72
CA ARG A 19 -20.05 2.91 -27.56
C ARG A 19 -19.45 2.39 -26.26
N LEU A 20 -19.50 1.07 -26.01
CA LEU A 20 -18.89 0.46 -24.82
C LEU A 20 -17.37 0.65 -24.79
N THR A 21 -16.71 0.51 -25.94
CA THR A 21 -15.26 0.74 -26.05
C THR A 21 -14.90 2.19 -25.71
N ILE A 22 -15.65 3.16 -26.22
CA ILE A 22 -15.45 4.58 -25.91
C ILE A 22 -15.69 4.83 -24.42
N LEU A 23 -16.79 4.31 -23.87
CA LEU A 23 -17.13 4.46 -22.45
C LEU A 23 -16.00 3.96 -21.54
N PHE A 24 -15.50 2.73 -21.74
CA PHE A 24 -14.43 2.21 -20.89
C PHE A 24 -13.12 2.98 -21.03
N ASN A 25 -12.78 3.48 -22.21
CA ASN A 25 -11.60 4.35 -22.37
C ASN A 25 -11.76 5.68 -21.61
N VAL A 26 -12.95 6.29 -21.65
CA VAL A 26 -13.25 7.48 -20.86
C VAL A 26 -13.15 7.18 -19.37
N LEU A 27 -13.71 6.05 -18.91
CA LEU A 27 -13.61 5.63 -17.51
C LEU A 27 -12.16 5.41 -17.07
N ILE A 28 -11.35 4.70 -17.86
CA ILE A 28 -9.91 4.52 -17.58
C ILE A 28 -9.24 5.89 -17.41
N LYS A 29 -9.49 6.81 -18.35
CA LYS A 29 -8.89 8.14 -18.31
C LYS A 29 -9.31 8.91 -17.06
N THR A 30 -10.61 9.01 -16.79
CA THR A 30 -11.14 9.77 -15.66
C THR A 30 -10.70 9.18 -14.33
N PHE A 31 -10.71 7.85 -14.17
CA PHE A 31 -10.30 7.20 -12.93
C PHE A 31 -8.79 7.38 -12.71
N SER A 32 -7.95 7.18 -13.72
CA SER A 32 -6.52 7.41 -13.59
C SER A 32 -6.17 8.89 -13.35
N GLN A 33 -6.95 9.86 -13.86
CA GLN A 33 -6.72 11.27 -13.49
C GLN A 33 -7.09 11.55 -12.04
N CYS A 34 -8.27 11.13 -11.61
CA CYS A 34 -8.80 11.48 -10.30
C CYS A 34 -8.18 10.63 -9.17
N LEU A 35 -8.21 9.30 -9.29
CA LEU A 35 -7.76 8.39 -8.24
C LEU A 35 -6.25 8.35 -8.14
N ASP A 36 -5.52 8.19 -9.25
CA ASP A 36 -4.04 8.20 -9.19
C ASP A 36 -3.52 9.59 -8.80
N GLY A 37 -4.16 10.68 -9.28
CA GLY A 37 -3.81 12.04 -8.88
C GLY A 37 -4.02 12.30 -7.39
N PHE A 38 -5.18 11.91 -6.85
CA PHE A 38 -5.45 11.97 -5.42
C PHE A 38 -4.45 11.13 -4.62
N ALA A 39 -4.24 9.87 -5.02
CA ALA A 39 -3.33 8.95 -4.36
C ALA A 39 -1.88 9.45 -4.39
N TRP A 40 -1.45 10.07 -5.49
CA TRP A 40 -0.11 10.64 -5.62
C TRP A 40 0.11 11.83 -4.69
N ILE A 41 -0.83 12.79 -4.65
CA ILE A 41 -0.72 13.98 -3.80
C ILE A 41 -0.80 13.61 -2.32
N ILE A 42 -1.90 12.96 -1.92
CA ILE A 42 -2.14 12.61 -0.52
C ILE A 42 -1.14 11.56 -0.05
N GLY A 43 -0.78 10.61 -0.90
CA GLY A 43 0.19 9.58 -0.60
C GLY A 43 1.59 10.13 -0.32
N ASN A 44 2.12 11.02 -1.16
CA ASN A 44 3.44 11.62 -0.93
C ASN A 44 3.45 12.45 0.36
N ILE A 45 2.48 13.36 0.53
CA ILE A 45 2.37 14.19 1.75
C ILE A 45 2.25 13.28 2.98
N GLY A 46 1.36 12.29 2.90
CA GLY A 46 1.08 11.36 3.99
C GLY A 46 2.29 10.52 4.38
N ALA A 47 3.01 9.95 3.42
CA ALA A 47 4.19 9.14 3.67
C ALA A 47 5.33 9.98 4.29
N ILE A 48 5.58 11.19 3.78
CA ILE A 48 6.57 12.12 4.35
C ILE A 48 6.21 12.49 5.79
N CYS A 49 4.96 12.92 6.03
CA CYS A 49 4.49 13.31 7.36
C CYS A 49 4.57 12.13 8.34
N THR A 50 4.20 10.92 7.90
CA THR A 50 4.26 9.70 8.72
C THR A 50 5.70 9.37 9.11
N CYS A 51 6.65 9.42 8.17
CA CYS A 51 8.07 9.23 8.46
C CYS A 51 8.59 10.26 9.47
N ILE A 52 8.23 11.54 9.30
CA ILE A 52 8.65 12.64 10.20
C ILE A 52 8.10 12.45 11.61
N VAL A 53 6.84 12.02 11.74
CA VAL A 53 6.21 11.79 13.06
C VAL A 53 6.82 10.57 13.75
N PHE A 54 7.02 9.46 13.06
CA PHE A 54 7.61 8.26 13.68
C PHE A 54 9.11 8.39 13.98
N HIS A 55 9.80 9.32 13.34
CA HIS A 55 11.18 9.67 13.68
C HIS A 55 11.31 10.44 15.01
N GLN A 56 10.20 10.96 15.57
CA GLN A 56 10.24 11.66 16.86
C GLN A 56 10.74 10.76 17.99
N ALA A 57 11.39 11.37 18.99
CA ALA A 57 11.97 10.66 20.13
C ALA A 57 10.97 9.74 20.86
N ILE A 58 9.69 10.09 20.83
CA ILE A 58 8.60 9.31 21.42
C ILE A 58 8.43 7.98 20.69
N PHE A 59 8.54 7.94 19.36
CA PHE A 59 8.26 6.76 18.55
C PHE A 59 9.49 5.97 18.12
N ARG A 60 10.66 6.62 17.95
CA ARG A 60 11.89 5.99 17.40
C ARG A 60 12.39 4.75 18.13
N LYS A 61 12.05 4.59 19.42
CA LYS A 61 12.41 3.39 20.21
C LYS A 61 11.44 2.22 20.02
N SER A 62 10.31 2.42 19.34
CA SER A 62 9.30 1.39 19.11
C SER A 62 9.66 0.60 17.84
N PRO A 63 9.90 -0.72 17.93
CA PRO A 63 10.19 -1.56 16.76
C PRO A 63 9.09 -1.49 15.68
N CYS A 64 7.82 -1.59 16.06
CA CYS A 64 6.69 -1.39 15.14
C CYS A 64 6.71 -0.04 14.40
N ALA A 65 7.10 1.05 15.08
CA ALA A 65 7.20 2.34 14.39
C ALA A 65 8.34 2.35 13.35
N MET A 66 9.42 1.60 13.57
CA MET A 66 10.51 1.44 12.59
C MET A 66 10.02 0.74 11.34
N TYR A 67 9.29 -0.37 11.48
CA TYR A 67 8.69 -1.07 10.34
C TYR A 67 7.70 -0.19 9.58
N VAL A 68 6.80 0.50 10.28
CA VAL A 68 5.84 1.41 9.64
C VAL A 68 6.56 2.55 8.92
N THR A 69 7.67 3.05 9.47
CA THR A 69 8.51 4.06 8.80
C THR A 69 9.15 3.50 7.54
N ALA A 70 9.75 2.31 7.59
CA ALA A 70 10.34 1.65 6.42
C ALA A 70 9.30 1.37 5.32
N SER A 71 8.08 0.98 5.73
CA SER A 71 6.95 0.83 4.81
C SER A 71 6.60 2.15 4.13
N ASN A 72 6.45 3.24 4.88
CA ASN A 72 6.10 4.56 4.32
C ASN A 72 7.22 5.11 3.43
N PHE A 73 8.48 4.85 3.77
CA PHE A 73 9.60 5.18 2.90
C PHE A 73 9.51 4.45 1.55
N SER A 74 9.19 3.15 1.57
CA SER A 74 8.98 2.36 0.35
C SER A 74 7.79 2.88 -0.47
N GLN A 75 6.71 3.33 0.19
CA GLN A 75 5.55 3.92 -0.48
C GLN A 75 5.87 5.19 -1.27
N LEU A 76 6.88 5.98 -0.86
CA LEU A 76 7.33 7.14 -1.66
C LEU A 76 7.77 6.74 -3.07
N PHE A 77 8.48 5.61 -3.20
CA PHE A 77 8.89 5.10 -4.50
C PHE A 77 7.69 4.59 -5.29
N ILE A 78 6.71 3.96 -4.64
CA ILE A 78 5.47 3.51 -5.30
C ILE A 78 4.74 4.71 -5.91
N PHE A 79 4.51 5.77 -5.14
CA PHE A 79 3.78 6.93 -5.65
C PHE A 79 4.51 7.61 -6.82
N ASN A 80 5.85 7.72 -6.78
CA ASN A 80 6.60 8.44 -7.81
C ASN A 80 6.92 7.59 -9.07
N PHE A 81 7.20 6.30 -8.91
CA PHE A 81 7.58 5.44 -10.05
C PHE A 81 6.43 4.61 -10.62
N ALA A 82 5.35 4.42 -9.86
CA ALA A 82 4.18 3.69 -10.33
C ALA A 82 2.98 4.62 -10.53
N THR A 83 2.47 5.23 -9.46
CA THR A 83 1.22 6.01 -9.50
C THR A 83 1.35 7.23 -10.41
N PHE A 84 2.40 8.03 -10.26
CA PHE A 84 2.62 9.22 -11.10
C PHE A 84 2.76 8.89 -12.58
N ILE A 85 3.58 7.89 -12.92
CA ILE A 85 3.78 7.48 -14.31
C ILE A 85 2.48 6.92 -14.91
N ARG A 86 1.72 6.16 -14.12
CA ARG A 86 0.41 5.62 -14.52
C ARG A 86 -0.62 6.73 -14.76
N MET A 87 -0.69 7.73 -13.88
CA MET A 87 -1.53 8.92 -14.03
C MET A 87 -1.23 9.63 -15.36
N ILE A 88 0.05 9.85 -15.67
CA ILE A 88 0.48 10.46 -16.93
C ILE A 88 0.09 9.58 -18.14
N GLN A 89 0.30 8.27 -18.03
CA GLN A 89 0.03 7.30 -19.10
C GLN A 89 -1.45 7.23 -19.48
N TYR A 90 -2.28 6.90 -18.50
CA TYR A 90 -3.68 6.57 -18.72
C TYR A 90 -4.58 7.79 -18.56
N GLY A 91 -4.22 8.71 -17.66
CA GLY A 91 -4.99 9.92 -17.41
C GLY A 91 -4.75 11.02 -18.44
N TYR A 92 -3.51 11.26 -18.85
CA TYR A 92 -3.16 12.34 -19.79
C TYR A 92 -2.86 11.85 -21.21
N GLY A 93 -2.91 10.53 -21.45
CA GLY A 93 -2.69 9.94 -22.77
C GLY A 93 -1.26 10.12 -23.28
N VAL A 94 -0.30 10.40 -22.38
CA VAL A 94 1.10 10.54 -22.75
C VAL A 94 1.64 9.16 -23.09
N LEU A 95 2.14 9.02 -24.32
CA LEU A 95 2.79 7.81 -24.78
C LEU A 95 4.12 7.63 -24.06
N ILE A 96 4.09 7.01 -22.87
CA ILE A 96 5.27 6.48 -22.17
C ILE A 96 6.02 5.41 -22.98
N ASN A 97 5.44 5.02 -24.11
CA ASN A 97 5.96 4.06 -25.06
C ASN A 97 7.09 4.60 -25.95
N SER A 98 7.30 5.93 -25.97
CA SER A 98 8.50 6.54 -26.55
C SER A 98 9.72 6.48 -25.62
N LEU A 99 9.53 6.00 -24.37
CA LEU A 99 10.63 5.89 -23.44
C LEU A 99 11.50 4.67 -23.75
N PRO A 100 12.82 4.80 -23.56
CA PRO A 100 13.76 3.73 -23.84
C PRO A 100 13.54 2.51 -22.95
N ALA A 101 13.93 1.33 -23.43
CA ALA A 101 13.74 0.05 -22.74
C ALA A 101 14.31 0.03 -21.30
N TRP A 102 15.41 0.74 -21.04
CA TRP A 102 15.99 0.84 -19.69
C TRP A 102 15.03 1.50 -18.69
N PHE A 103 14.26 2.52 -19.12
CA PHE A 103 13.31 3.20 -18.25
C PHE A 103 12.16 2.26 -17.88
N CYS A 104 11.68 1.48 -18.86
CA CYS A 104 10.65 0.46 -18.66
C CYS A 104 11.06 -0.54 -17.58
N ARG A 105 12.27 -1.09 -17.69
CA ARG A 105 12.84 -2.09 -16.76
C ARG A 105 12.98 -1.52 -15.36
N ILE A 106 13.60 -0.35 -15.21
CA ILE A 106 13.83 0.30 -13.92
C ILE A 106 12.51 0.67 -13.24
N ARG A 107 11.54 1.19 -13.99
CA ARG A 107 10.22 1.56 -13.48
C ARG A 107 9.53 0.38 -12.80
N PHE A 108 9.38 -0.74 -13.51
CA PHE A 108 8.71 -1.93 -12.97
C PHE A 108 9.52 -2.58 -11.85
N TYR A 109 10.85 -2.58 -11.96
CA TYR A 109 11.71 -3.10 -10.89
C TYR A 109 11.54 -2.32 -9.59
N ILE A 110 11.67 -0.99 -9.62
CA ILE A 110 11.45 -0.13 -8.43
C ILE A 110 10.04 -0.35 -7.88
N TYR A 111 9.04 -0.39 -8.75
CA TYR A 111 7.66 -0.64 -8.35
C TYR A 111 7.50 -1.95 -7.57
N TYR A 112 7.95 -3.09 -8.11
CA TYR A 112 7.78 -4.38 -7.44
C TYR A 112 8.59 -4.49 -6.15
N VAL A 113 9.84 -4.02 -6.14
CA VAL A 113 10.69 -4.00 -4.95
C VAL A 113 10.07 -3.15 -3.84
N SER A 114 9.65 -1.92 -4.17
CA SER A 114 9.07 -1.00 -3.19
C SER A 114 7.70 -1.46 -2.70
N MET A 115 6.88 -2.05 -3.58
CA MET A 115 5.59 -2.61 -3.20
C MET A 115 5.72 -3.79 -2.24
N ALA A 116 6.67 -4.70 -2.49
CA ALA A 116 6.95 -5.79 -1.57
C ALA A 116 7.45 -5.26 -0.22
N ASN A 117 8.50 -4.44 -0.22
CA ASN A 117 9.02 -3.83 1.02
C ASN A 117 7.94 -3.11 1.83
N ALA A 118 7.06 -2.34 1.18
CA ALA A 118 5.96 -1.68 1.89
C ALA A 118 5.06 -2.68 2.64
N ARG A 119 4.69 -3.79 1.99
CA ARG A 119 3.79 -4.80 2.55
C ARG A 119 4.44 -5.64 3.64
N TYR A 120 5.63 -6.18 3.38
CA TYR A 120 6.30 -7.07 4.33
C TYR A 120 6.70 -6.34 5.61
N ASN A 121 7.07 -5.06 5.52
CA ASN A 121 7.25 -4.24 6.70
C ASN A 121 5.97 -4.10 7.54
N ILE A 122 4.77 -4.02 6.94
CA ILE A 122 3.51 -4.04 7.69
C ILE A 122 3.22 -5.43 8.30
N ILE A 123 3.60 -6.52 7.63
CA ILE A 123 3.53 -7.88 8.19
C ILE A 123 4.43 -7.96 9.43
N PHE A 124 5.68 -7.51 9.33
CA PHE A 124 6.61 -7.50 10.46
C PHE A 124 6.15 -6.57 11.59
N ALA A 125 5.54 -5.43 11.28
CA ALA A 125 4.90 -4.59 12.28
C ALA A 125 3.78 -5.35 13.04
N SER A 126 3.01 -6.16 12.32
CA SER A 126 1.92 -6.97 12.90
C SER A 126 2.47 -8.11 13.77
N ALA A 127 3.50 -8.81 13.30
CA ALA A 127 4.22 -9.82 14.07
C ALA A 127 4.88 -9.22 15.33
N ASP A 128 5.50 -8.05 15.20
CA ASP A 128 6.09 -7.31 16.32
C ASP A 128 5.05 -6.95 17.39
N ARG A 129 3.86 -6.48 16.98
CA ARG A 129 2.76 -6.21 17.92
C ARG A 129 2.27 -7.49 18.62
N TYR A 130 2.26 -8.62 17.91
CA TYR A 130 1.95 -9.91 18.52
C TYR A 130 3.00 -10.29 19.57
N PHE A 131 4.30 -10.23 19.23
CA PHE A 131 5.39 -10.54 20.16
C PHE A 131 5.40 -9.60 21.36
N SER A 132 5.21 -8.29 21.14
CA SER A 132 5.20 -7.29 22.21
C SER A 132 4.03 -7.47 23.18
N SER A 133 2.88 -7.95 22.68
CA SER A 133 1.67 -8.20 23.49
C SER A 133 1.68 -9.56 24.19
N SER A 134 2.61 -10.45 23.84
CA SER A 134 2.70 -11.78 24.44
C SER A 134 3.07 -11.74 25.92
N GLN A 135 2.54 -12.69 26.68
CA GLN A 135 2.85 -12.86 28.10
C GLN A 135 4.22 -13.52 28.32
N SER A 136 4.71 -14.28 27.33
CA SER A 136 6.01 -14.93 27.42
C SER A 136 7.12 -13.90 27.26
N ILE A 137 8.00 -13.83 28.27
CA ILE A 137 9.17 -12.94 28.27
C ILE A 137 10.05 -13.24 27.06
N ASN A 138 10.25 -14.52 26.74
CA ASN A 138 11.06 -14.96 25.62
C ASN A 138 10.50 -14.45 24.28
N LEU A 139 9.17 -14.50 24.10
CA LEU A 139 8.53 -13.95 22.89
C LEU A 139 8.64 -12.42 22.84
N ARG A 140 8.46 -11.74 23.97
CA ARG A 140 8.54 -10.28 24.03
C ARG A 140 9.93 -9.73 23.70
N GLN A 141 11.00 -10.48 23.99
CA GLN A 141 12.38 -10.10 23.66
C GLN A 141 12.62 -9.97 22.14
N TRP A 142 11.83 -10.66 21.31
CA TRP A 142 11.91 -10.52 19.85
C TRP A 142 11.43 -9.16 19.35
N SER A 143 10.55 -8.49 20.10
CA SER A 143 10.13 -7.11 19.84
C SER A 143 11.20 -6.12 20.33
N SER A 144 12.35 -6.08 19.64
CA SER A 144 13.45 -5.15 19.91
C SER A 144 13.84 -4.35 18.67
N SER A 145 14.33 -3.12 18.87
CA SER A 145 14.72 -2.24 17.75
C SER A 145 15.87 -2.81 16.93
N LYS A 146 16.76 -3.59 17.56
CA LYS A 146 17.88 -4.27 16.88
C LYS A 146 17.37 -5.34 15.93
N VAL A 147 16.42 -6.16 16.38
CA VAL A 147 15.78 -7.18 15.55
C VAL A 147 15.00 -6.51 14.42
N ALA A 148 14.26 -5.44 14.70
CA ALA A 148 13.52 -4.72 13.67
C ALA A 148 14.42 -4.15 12.59
N LEU A 149 15.52 -3.49 12.94
CA LEU A 149 16.46 -2.98 11.95
C LEU A 149 17.04 -4.10 11.09
N ARG A 150 17.44 -5.22 11.68
CA ARG A 150 17.96 -6.38 10.94
C ARG A 150 16.91 -6.93 9.97
N LEU A 151 15.67 -7.10 10.42
CA LEU A 151 14.58 -7.60 9.57
C LEU A 151 14.24 -6.65 8.43
N ILE A 152 14.22 -5.32 8.66
CA ILE A 152 14.02 -4.32 7.60
C ILE A 152 15.13 -4.42 6.54
N ILE A 153 16.40 -4.55 6.96
CA ILE A 153 17.54 -4.64 6.03
C ILE A 153 17.49 -5.96 5.24
N ILE A 154 17.23 -7.08 5.93
CA ILE A 154 17.12 -8.39 5.30
C ILE A 154 15.95 -8.40 4.30
N ASP A 155 14.79 -7.84 4.66
CA ASP A 155 13.63 -7.70 3.77
C ASP A 155 13.98 -6.92 2.50
N ALA A 156 14.63 -5.76 2.66
CA ALA A 156 15.07 -4.95 1.53
C ALA A 156 16.00 -5.70 0.60
N ILE A 157 17.01 -6.38 1.14
CA ILE A 157 17.97 -7.17 0.34
C ILE A 157 17.26 -8.32 -0.38
N ILE A 158 16.41 -9.07 0.33
CA ILE A 158 15.66 -10.20 -0.24
C ILE A 158 14.84 -9.72 -1.43
N TRP A 159 14.06 -8.65 -1.31
CA TRP A 159 13.20 -8.20 -2.41
C TRP A 159 13.97 -7.54 -3.56
N ILE A 160 15.06 -6.84 -3.27
CA ILE A 160 15.98 -6.32 -4.31
C ILE A 160 16.52 -7.48 -5.16
N LEU A 161 17.05 -8.51 -4.52
CA LEU A 161 17.60 -9.68 -5.23
C LEU A 161 16.48 -10.48 -5.92
N PHE A 162 15.36 -10.68 -5.22
CA PHE A 162 14.26 -11.49 -5.71
C PHE A 162 13.59 -10.89 -6.95
N TYR A 163 13.57 -9.57 -7.15
CA TYR A 163 12.95 -8.96 -8.34
C TYR A 163 13.96 -8.66 -9.46
N ILE A 164 15.22 -9.11 -9.36
CA ILE A 164 16.23 -8.84 -10.38
C ILE A 164 15.81 -9.33 -11.79
N GLN A 165 15.05 -10.42 -11.88
CA GLN A 165 14.51 -10.93 -13.14
C GLN A 165 13.56 -9.95 -13.83
N VAL A 166 12.92 -9.02 -13.10
CA VAL A 166 12.07 -7.97 -13.70
C VAL A 166 12.91 -7.06 -14.59
N LEU A 167 14.16 -6.75 -14.21
CA LEU A 167 15.07 -5.94 -15.02
C LEU A 167 15.45 -6.62 -16.34
N VAL A 168 15.43 -7.94 -16.39
CA VAL A 168 15.82 -8.71 -17.58
C VAL A 168 14.62 -9.01 -18.47
N MET A 169 13.46 -9.35 -17.88
CA MET A 169 12.32 -9.90 -18.60
C MET A 169 11.34 -8.85 -19.15
N TYR A 170 11.37 -7.61 -18.64
CA TYR A 170 10.56 -6.51 -19.16
C TYR A 170 11.23 -5.84 -20.36
N ASP A 171 10.44 -5.61 -21.40
CA ASP A 171 10.88 -4.86 -22.56
C ASP A 171 9.75 -4.03 -23.19
N VAL A 172 10.11 -3.20 -24.17
CA VAL A 172 9.18 -2.42 -24.96
C VAL A 172 8.81 -3.21 -26.21
N GLN A 173 7.57 -3.69 -26.28
CA GLN A 173 7.07 -4.44 -27.43
C GLN A 173 5.73 -3.85 -27.89
N SER A 174 5.63 -3.57 -29.20
CA SER A 174 4.45 -2.93 -29.79
C SER A 174 4.07 -1.62 -29.08
N ASN A 175 5.07 -0.80 -28.75
CA ASN A 175 4.88 0.43 -27.98
C ASN A 175 4.16 0.16 -26.66
N LYS A 176 4.50 -0.89 -25.93
CA LYS A 176 4.02 -1.14 -24.56
C LYS A 176 5.11 -1.81 -23.76
N CYS A 177 5.25 -1.39 -22.51
CA CYS A 177 6.06 -2.09 -21.53
C CYS A 177 5.39 -3.40 -21.15
N ARG A 178 5.96 -4.54 -21.55
CA ARG A 178 5.44 -5.86 -21.20
C ARG A 178 6.55 -6.90 -21.11
N ILE A 179 6.21 -8.01 -20.48
CA ILE A 179 7.06 -9.18 -20.43
C ILE A 179 7.11 -9.82 -21.83
N HIS A 180 8.32 -10.09 -22.33
CA HIS A 180 8.51 -10.68 -23.67
C HIS A 180 8.12 -12.16 -23.74
N SER A 181 8.50 -12.95 -22.73
CA SER A 181 8.25 -14.40 -22.70
C SER A 181 6.85 -14.72 -22.17
N THR A 182 6.02 -15.39 -22.98
CA THR A 182 4.66 -15.81 -22.58
C THR A 182 4.69 -16.76 -21.38
N SER A 183 5.62 -17.71 -21.32
CA SER A 183 5.75 -18.64 -20.20
C SER A 183 6.12 -17.92 -18.90
N PHE A 184 7.06 -16.97 -18.99
CA PHE A 184 7.43 -16.16 -17.83
C PHE A 184 6.30 -15.22 -17.41
N PHE A 185 5.56 -14.63 -18.36
CA PHE A 185 4.40 -13.79 -18.06
C PHE A 185 3.34 -14.55 -17.27
N THR A 186 3.01 -15.77 -17.68
CA THR A 186 2.05 -16.63 -16.98
C THR A 186 2.53 -16.97 -15.57
N TYR A 187 3.77 -17.46 -15.43
CA TYR A 187 4.39 -17.73 -14.13
C TYR A 187 4.37 -16.49 -13.21
N PHE A 188 4.79 -15.34 -13.74
CA PHE A 188 4.89 -14.11 -12.98
C PHE A 188 3.53 -13.59 -12.54
N ASN A 189 2.48 -13.71 -13.36
CA ASN A 189 1.11 -13.35 -12.96
C ASN A 189 0.59 -14.23 -11.81
N TYR A 190 0.84 -15.53 -11.84
CA TYR A 190 0.49 -16.41 -10.71
C TYR A 190 1.26 -16.03 -9.44
N PHE A 191 2.56 -15.79 -9.59
CA PHE A 191 3.40 -15.34 -8.49
C PHE A 191 2.89 -14.03 -7.88
N ILE A 192 2.64 -13.00 -8.69
CA ILE A 192 2.13 -11.70 -8.26
C ILE A 192 0.74 -11.84 -7.62
N THR A 193 -0.12 -12.72 -8.13
CA THR A 193 -1.43 -13.00 -7.52
C THR A 193 -1.27 -13.60 -6.12
N PHE A 194 -0.35 -14.54 -5.95
CA PHE A 194 -0.07 -15.15 -4.65
C PHE A 194 0.59 -14.16 -3.67
N GLU A 195 1.58 -13.42 -4.15
CA GLU A 195 2.39 -12.49 -3.38
C GLU A 195 1.62 -11.22 -2.99
N ASN A 196 0.68 -10.73 -3.81
CA ASN A 196 -0.20 -9.60 -3.45
C ASN A 196 -1.43 -10.02 -2.65
N GLY A 197 -1.90 -11.26 -2.84
CA GLY A 197 -3.06 -11.78 -2.14
C GLY A 197 -2.70 -12.54 -0.87
N LEU A 198 -2.54 -13.86 -1.01
CA LEU A 198 -2.53 -14.78 0.12
C LEU A 198 -1.38 -14.49 1.10
N LEU A 199 -0.19 -14.22 0.57
CA LEU A 199 1.03 -14.13 1.35
C LEU A 199 1.04 -12.97 2.38
N PRO A 200 0.52 -11.77 2.08
CA PRO A 200 0.34 -10.72 3.09
C PRO A 200 -0.93 -10.86 3.92
N ILE A 201 -2.05 -11.27 3.30
CA ILE A 201 -3.36 -11.32 3.97
C ILE A 201 -3.36 -12.31 5.14
N ILE A 202 -2.84 -13.52 4.92
CA ILE A 202 -2.83 -14.59 5.91
C ILE A 202 -2.05 -14.20 7.19
N PRO A 203 -0.75 -13.82 7.12
CA PRO A 203 0.01 -13.48 8.31
C PRO A 203 -0.49 -12.20 8.99
N MET A 204 -0.90 -11.16 8.24
CA MET A 204 -1.47 -9.95 8.87
C MET A 204 -2.73 -10.28 9.67
N SER A 205 -3.59 -11.15 9.12
CA SER A 205 -4.82 -11.58 9.79
C SER A 205 -4.52 -12.43 11.03
N ILE A 206 -3.62 -13.41 10.92
CA ILE A 206 -3.22 -14.27 12.04
C ILE A 206 -2.60 -13.43 13.16
N PHE A 207 -1.57 -12.62 12.87
CA PHE A 207 -0.93 -11.80 13.90
C PHE A 207 -1.85 -10.72 14.45
N GLY A 208 -2.72 -10.15 13.62
CA GLY A 208 -3.76 -9.20 14.06
C GLY A 208 -4.70 -9.82 15.10
N LEU A 209 -5.28 -10.98 14.78
CA LEU A 209 -6.19 -11.71 15.68
C LEU A 209 -5.50 -12.16 16.98
N LEU A 210 -4.28 -12.68 16.87
CA LEU A 210 -3.50 -13.08 18.04
C LEU A 210 -3.16 -11.89 18.94
N THR A 211 -2.84 -10.74 18.36
CA THR A 211 -2.57 -9.51 19.13
C THR A 211 -3.83 -9.04 19.86
N ILE A 212 -4.99 -9.05 19.19
CA ILE A 212 -6.29 -8.71 19.81
C ILE A 212 -6.53 -9.62 21.02
N ARG A 213 -6.37 -10.94 20.85
CA ARG A 213 -6.55 -11.92 21.93
C ARG A 213 -5.63 -11.64 23.12
N ASN A 214 -4.35 -11.37 22.88
CA ASN A 214 -3.37 -11.07 23.92
C ASN A 214 -3.72 -9.79 24.69
N ILE A 215 -4.16 -8.74 24.00
CA ILE A 215 -4.52 -7.46 24.62
C ILE A 215 -5.78 -7.61 25.47
N HIS A 216 -6.79 -8.35 25.00
CA HIS A 216 -7.99 -8.62 25.80
C HIS A 216 -7.66 -9.37 27.09
N GLN A 217 -6.74 -10.34 27.03
CA GLN A 217 -6.27 -11.06 28.21
C GLN A 217 -5.48 -10.15 29.17
N SER A 218 -4.60 -9.30 28.63
CA SER A 218 -3.81 -8.36 29.44
C SER A 218 -4.68 -7.33 30.17
N LYS A 219 -5.68 -6.75 29.48
CA LYS A 219 -6.64 -5.81 30.08
C LYS A 219 -7.47 -6.42 31.20
N ARG A 220 -7.84 -7.71 31.09
CA ARG A 220 -8.58 -8.41 32.15
C ARG A 220 -7.75 -8.53 33.43
N ARG A 221 -6.44 -8.76 33.32
CA ARG A 221 -5.55 -8.90 34.48
C ARG A 221 -5.25 -7.57 35.16
N ILE A 222 -4.97 -6.52 34.38
CA ILE A 222 -4.66 -5.18 34.94
C ILE A 222 -5.84 -4.64 35.75
N ARG A 223 -7.09 -4.86 35.29
CA ARG A 223 -8.30 -4.46 36.06
C ARG A 223 -8.41 -5.17 37.42
N THR A 224 -7.87 -6.38 37.55
CA THR A 224 -7.83 -7.10 38.83
C THR A 224 -6.74 -6.54 39.76
N THR A 225 -5.62 -6.08 39.22
CA THR A 225 -4.47 -5.59 40.01
C THR A 225 -4.56 -4.10 40.38
N GLU A 226 -5.13 -3.24 39.52
CA GLU A 226 -5.33 -1.80 39.82
C GLU A 226 -6.32 -1.56 40.97
N SER A 227 -7.18 -2.52 41.27
CA SER A 227 -8.04 -2.51 42.46
C SER A 227 -7.27 -2.59 43.78
N ILE A 228 -5.98 -2.96 43.75
CA ILE A 228 -5.22 -3.35 44.96
C ILE A 228 -4.13 -2.33 45.31
N ASN A 229 -3.42 -1.73 44.34
CA ASN A 229 -2.26 -0.87 44.61
C ASN A 229 -2.33 0.49 43.85
N GLY A 230 -2.77 1.55 44.53
CA GLY A 230 -3.18 2.81 43.93
C GLY A 230 -2.15 3.95 43.76
N SER A 231 -0.81 3.72 43.75
CA SER A 231 0.13 4.85 43.94
C SER A 231 1.29 5.09 42.94
N GLU A 232 1.71 4.16 42.07
CA GLU A 232 2.88 4.39 41.16
C GLU A 232 2.55 4.54 39.65
N ASN A 233 1.28 4.77 39.29
CA ASN A 233 0.75 4.47 37.95
C ASN A 233 1.02 5.49 36.81
N GLY A 234 1.66 6.64 37.04
CA GLY A 234 1.74 7.71 36.03
C GLY A 234 2.54 7.37 34.76
N ASN A 235 3.72 6.75 34.91
CA ASN A 235 4.59 6.44 33.76
C ASN A 235 4.16 5.17 33.02
N ILE A 236 3.66 4.16 33.75
CA ILE A 236 3.19 2.89 33.20
C ILE A 236 1.94 3.11 32.33
N THR A 237 1.00 3.94 32.80
CA THR A 237 -0.21 4.28 32.04
C THR A 237 0.09 5.01 30.72
N LEU A 238 1.11 5.86 30.69
CA LEU A 238 1.54 6.55 29.47
C LEU A 238 2.13 5.58 28.43
N VAL A 239 2.98 4.65 28.86
CA VAL A 239 3.56 3.60 27.99
C VAL A 239 2.44 2.71 27.42
N LEU A 240 1.53 2.24 28.26
CA LEU A 240 0.37 1.43 27.84
C LEU A 240 -0.54 2.16 26.87
N ARG A 241 -0.81 3.46 27.10
CA ARG A 241 -1.62 4.29 26.20
C ARG A 241 -0.96 4.44 24.83
N LYS A 242 0.36 4.64 24.79
CA LYS A 242 1.13 4.71 23.54
C LYS A 242 1.05 3.41 22.76
N GLU A 243 1.29 2.27 23.41
CA GLU A 243 1.22 0.96 22.75
C GLU A 243 -0.18 0.65 22.23
N THR A 244 -1.22 0.98 23.02
CA THR A 244 -2.61 0.82 22.61
C THR A 244 -2.92 1.65 21.36
N GLN A 245 -2.42 2.88 21.27
CA GLN A 245 -2.66 3.72 20.10
C GLN A 245 -1.92 3.23 18.86
N LEU A 246 -0.65 2.83 18.99
CA LEU A 246 0.12 2.28 17.87
C LEU A 246 -0.53 1.00 17.33
N HIS A 247 -1.04 0.16 18.23
CA HIS A 247 -1.80 -1.02 17.86
C HIS A 247 -3.11 -0.69 17.13
N LYS A 248 -3.90 0.28 17.62
CA LYS A 248 -5.12 0.73 16.93
C LYS A 248 -4.82 1.23 15.52
N MET A 249 -3.77 2.03 15.36
CA MET A 249 -3.33 2.52 14.05
C MET A 249 -3.02 1.36 13.10
N LEU A 250 -2.27 0.36 13.57
CA LEU A 250 -1.89 -0.79 12.76
C LEU A 250 -3.09 -1.68 12.39
N ILE A 251 -4.02 -1.95 13.31
CA ILE A 251 -5.24 -2.71 12.99
C ILE A 251 -6.03 -2.01 11.89
N ASN A 252 -6.26 -0.70 12.03
CA ASN A 252 -7.03 0.04 11.04
C ASN A 252 -6.31 0.06 9.68
N GLN A 253 -4.97 0.15 9.68
CA GLN A 253 -4.18 0.01 8.47
C GLN A 253 -4.35 -1.36 7.82
N VAL A 254 -4.31 -2.45 8.61
CA VAL A 254 -4.50 -3.82 8.10
C VAL A 254 -5.90 -3.99 7.53
N ILE A 255 -6.95 -3.50 8.19
CA ILE A 255 -8.33 -3.57 7.69
C ILE A 255 -8.45 -2.87 6.34
N VAL A 256 -7.93 -1.64 6.22
CA VAL A 256 -7.94 -0.91 4.95
C VAL A 256 -7.12 -1.63 3.89
N TYR A 257 -5.94 -2.14 4.25
CA TYR A 257 -5.13 -2.94 3.34
C TYR A 257 -5.92 -4.13 2.77
N LEU A 258 -6.62 -4.90 3.62
CA LEU A 258 -7.44 -6.04 3.18
C LEU A 258 -8.54 -5.61 2.20
N ILE A 259 -9.30 -4.57 2.53
CA ILE A 259 -10.42 -4.08 1.69
C ILE A 259 -9.92 -3.68 0.30
N PHE A 260 -8.81 -2.95 0.23
CA PHE A 260 -8.31 -2.41 -1.03
C PHE A 260 -7.40 -3.37 -1.82
N ASN A 261 -6.78 -4.37 -1.18
CA ASN A 261 -5.87 -5.30 -1.86
C ASN A 261 -6.52 -6.63 -2.26
N ILE A 262 -7.60 -7.09 -1.62
CA ILE A 262 -8.30 -8.35 -1.99
C ILE A 262 -8.85 -8.36 -3.43
N PRO A 263 -9.38 -7.25 -3.99
CA PRO A 263 -9.97 -7.30 -5.33
C PRO A 263 -8.99 -7.72 -6.43
N LEU A 264 -7.72 -7.28 -6.37
CA LEU A 264 -6.71 -7.60 -7.39
C LEU A 264 -6.40 -9.10 -7.52
N PRO A 265 -6.03 -9.86 -6.47
CA PRO A 265 -5.74 -11.28 -6.58
C PRO A 265 -6.98 -12.10 -6.93
N VAL A 266 -8.17 -11.72 -6.45
CA VAL A 266 -9.43 -12.36 -6.86
C VAL A 266 -9.63 -12.19 -8.37
N TYR A 267 -9.38 -10.99 -8.89
CA TYR A 267 -9.42 -10.73 -10.32
C TYR A 267 -8.33 -11.46 -11.10
N GLY A 268 -7.12 -11.57 -10.54
CA GLY A 268 -6.02 -12.34 -11.13
C GLY A 268 -6.36 -13.82 -11.32
N ILE A 269 -6.99 -14.43 -10.30
CA ILE A 269 -7.52 -15.80 -10.40
C ILE A 269 -8.58 -15.88 -11.50
N TYR A 270 -9.55 -14.96 -11.53
CA TYR A 270 -10.56 -14.90 -12.57
C TYR A 270 -9.95 -14.82 -13.99
N ARG A 271 -8.96 -13.95 -14.20
CA ARG A 271 -8.26 -13.81 -15.48
C ARG A 271 -7.51 -15.07 -15.89
N SER A 272 -7.04 -15.87 -14.94
CA SER A 272 -6.33 -17.12 -15.24
C SER A 272 -7.24 -18.19 -15.85
N TYR A 273 -8.55 -18.12 -15.62
CA TYR A 273 -9.54 -19.05 -16.19
C TYR A 273 -10.06 -18.60 -17.56
N ILE A 274 -9.87 -17.34 -17.94
CA ILE A 274 -10.39 -16.79 -19.19
C ILE A 274 -9.27 -16.71 -20.23
N SER A 275 -9.46 -17.37 -21.37
CA SER A 275 -8.54 -17.27 -22.50
C SER A 275 -8.61 -15.87 -23.11
N ILE A 276 -7.63 -15.02 -22.79
CA ILE A 276 -7.63 -13.61 -23.22
C ILE A 276 -7.64 -13.44 -24.75
N SER A 277 -7.12 -14.44 -25.47
CA SER A 277 -7.01 -14.49 -26.93
C SER A 277 -8.34 -14.54 -27.68
N THR A 278 -9.45 -14.84 -27.01
CA THR A 278 -10.78 -14.97 -27.66
C THR A 278 -11.73 -13.80 -27.33
N LEU A 279 -11.27 -12.78 -26.61
CA LEU A 279 -12.13 -11.67 -26.22
C LEU A 279 -12.40 -10.70 -27.37
N SER A 280 -13.68 -10.33 -27.50
CA SER A 280 -14.11 -9.18 -28.29
C SER A 280 -13.40 -7.89 -27.84
N ARG A 281 -13.24 -6.93 -28.76
CA ARG A 281 -12.53 -5.66 -28.56
C ARG A 281 -12.99 -4.91 -27.31
N TRP A 282 -14.29 -4.79 -27.08
CA TRP A 282 -14.83 -4.09 -25.91
C TRP A 282 -14.48 -4.82 -24.60
N ARG A 283 -14.44 -6.16 -24.61
CA ARG A 283 -14.08 -6.95 -23.43
C ARG A 283 -12.60 -6.80 -23.08
N ALA A 284 -11.72 -6.63 -24.07
CA ALA A 284 -10.31 -6.34 -23.82
C ALA A 284 -10.11 -4.96 -23.17
N VAL A 285 -10.91 -3.96 -23.56
CA VAL A 285 -10.89 -2.63 -22.94
C VAL A 285 -11.47 -2.69 -21.52
N MET A 286 -12.55 -3.45 -21.31
CA MET A 286 -13.12 -3.73 -19.99
C MET A 286 -12.10 -4.44 -19.08
N ASP A 287 -11.37 -5.43 -19.58
CA ASP A 287 -10.30 -6.12 -18.83
C ASP A 287 -9.20 -5.13 -18.40
N THR A 288 -8.82 -4.24 -19.32
CA THR A 288 -7.86 -3.16 -19.03
C THR A 288 -8.40 -2.22 -17.96
N PHE A 289 -9.68 -1.83 -18.04
CA PHE A 289 -10.35 -0.99 -17.04
C PHE A 289 -10.38 -1.65 -15.66
N MET A 290 -10.81 -2.91 -15.55
CA MET A 290 -10.89 -3.62 -14.28
C MET A 290 -9.50 -3.80 -13.65
N ASN A 291 -8.51 -4.22 -14.45
CA ASN A 291 -7.12 -4.30 -14.00
C ASN A 291 -6.63 -2.94 -13.47
N ASN A 292 -6.93 -1.86 -14.21
CA ASN A 292 -6.58 -0.51 -13.83
C ASN A 292 -7.24 -0.09 -12.51
N LEU A 293 -8.55 -0.30 -12.38
CA LEU A 293 -9.32 0.03 -11.18
C LEU A 293 -8.77 -0.67 -9.95
N PHE A 294 -8.37 -1.94 -10.05
CA PHE A 294 -7.82 -2.69 -8.90
C PHE A 294 -6.41 -2.22 -8.52
N TYR A 295 -5.59 -1.78 -9.47
CA TYR A 295 -4.34 -1.09 -9.13
C TYR A 295 -4.60 0.26 -8.45
N ASP A 296 -5.58 1.03 -8.91
CA ASP A 296 -5.97 2.32 -8.31
C ASP A 296 -6.45 2.11 -6.86
N MET A 297 -7.21 1.05 -6.60
CA MET A 297 -7.61 0.65 -5.24
C MET A 297 -6.40 0.39 -4.33
N ILE A 298 -5.38 -0.32 -4.82
CA ILE A 298 -4.15 -0.57 -4.06
C ILE A 298 -3.43 0.74 -3.73
N TYR A 299 -3.25 1.63 -4.71
CA TYR A 299 -2.63 2.93 -4.49
C TYR A 299 -3.40 3.79 -3.49
N LEU A 300 -4.74 3.75 -3.57
CA LEU A 300 -5.60 4.42 -2.62
C LEU A 300 -5.43 3.84 -1.20
N GLY A 301 -5.33 2.51 -1.07
CA GLY A 301 -5.04 1.84 0.19
C GLY A 301 -3.74 2.33 0.84
N TYR A 302 -2.67 2.52 0.05
CA TYR A 302 -1.43 3.13 0.56
C TYR A 302 -1.61 4.61 0.92
N ALA A 303 -2.27 5.39 0.06
CA ALA A 303 -2.47 6.82 0.28
C ALA A 303 -3.29 7.12 1.55
N LEU A 304 -4.21 6.22 1.92
CA LEU A 304 -5.04 6.35 3.11
C LEU A 304 -4.30 6.07 4.43
N THR A 305 -3.05 5.59 4.40
CA THR A 305 -2.25 5.28 5.61
C THR A 305 -2.18 6.46 6.58
N PHE A 306 -1.83 7.64 6.07
CA PHE A 306 -1.71 8.84 6.90
C PHE A 306 -3.06 9.38 7.40
N PRO A 307 -4.10 9.53 6.56
CA PRO A 307 -5.46 9.85 7.04
C PRO A 307 -5.93 8.91 8.16
N ILE A 308 -5.72 7.60 8.02
CA ILE A 308 -6.10 6.62 9.05
C ILE A 308 -5.35 6.88 10.35
N PHE A 309 -4.05 7.16 10.29
CA PHE A 309 -3.23 7.47 11.45
C PHE A 309 -3.67 8.75 12.17
N ILE A 310 -4.04 9.78 11.40
CA ILE A 310 -4.66 10.98 11.95
C ILE A 310 -5.98 10.65 12.64
N LEU A 311 -6.89 9.92 11.99
CA LEU A 311 -8.21 9.64 12.56
C LEU A 311 -8.12 8.76 13.81
N THR A 312 -7.18 7.81 13.83
CA THR A 312 -7.12 6.76 14.84
C THR A 312 -6.32 7.12 16.10
N SER A 313 -5.27 7.95 16.01
CA SER A 313 -4.35 8.20 17.13
C SER A 313 -4.24 9.67 17.56
N ASP A 314 -4.66 9.94 18.79
CA ASP A 314 -4.48 11.27 19.40
C ASP A 314 -3.00 11.63 19.61
N ILE A 315 -2.14 10.65 19.94
CA ILE A 315 -0.69 10.87 20.12
C ILE A 315 -0.08 11.26 18.78
N PHE A 316 -0.43 10.56 17.70
CA PHE A 316 0.04 10.91 16.36
C PHE A 316 -0.38 12.34 15.99
N ARG A 317 -1.66 12.70 16.19
CA ARG A 317 -2.14 14.08 15.96
C ARG A 317 -1.41 15.12 16.80
N ARG A 318 -1.14 14.82 18.07
CA ARG A 318 -0.42 15.74 18.98
C ARG A 318 1.02 15.97 18.55
N GLU A 319 1.74 14.91 18.19
CA GLU A 319 3.12 15.02 17.70
C GLU A 319 3.18 15.76 16.36
N LEU A 320 2.25 15.47 15.44
CA LEU A 320 2.15 16.21 14.18
C LEU A 320 1.92 17.72 14.44
N LYS A 321 0.95 18.08 15.29
CA LYS A 321 0.70 19.48 15.69
C LYS A 321 1.93 20.12 16.33
N LYS A 322 2.66 19.40 17.19
CA LYS A 322 3.88 19.88 17.84
C LYS A 322 4.99 20.17 16.84
N ILE A 323 5.18 19.29 15.85
CA ILE A 323 6.18 19.48 14.79
C ILE A 323 5.80 20.69 13.92
N ILE A 324 4.54 20.79 13.51
CA ILE A 324 4.05 21.93 12.72
C ILE A 324 4.26 23.24 13.49
N LYS A 325 3.86 23.31 14.76
CA LYS A 325 4.12 24.48 15.61
C LYS A 325 5.62 24.79 15.68
N LYS A 326 6.46 23.80 16.02
CA LYS A 326 7.91 23.97 16.20
C LYS A 326 8.64 24.43 14.93
N LYS A 327 8.30 23.87 13.76
CA LYS A 327 9.03 24.10 12.50
C LYS A 327 8.43 25.19 11.63
N LEU A 328 7.11 25.40 11.62
CA LEU A 328 6.47 26.42 10.78
C LEU A 328 6.18 27.70 11.55
N VAL A 329 5.71 27.60 12.79
CA VAL A 329 5.21 28.78 13.53
C VAL A 329 6.33 29.55 14.22
N TYR A 330 7.23 28.86 14.96
CA TYR A 330 8.30 29.56 15.69
C TYR A 330 9.31 30.30 14.81
N PRO A 331 9.76 29.76 13.66
CA PRO A 331 10.64 30.52 12.77
C PRO A 331 9.94 31.74 12.17
N CYS A 332 8.65 31.62 11.83
CA CYS A 332 7.86 32.72 11.27
C CYS A 332 7.65 33.84 12.30
N GLN A 333 7.35 33.50 13.56
CA GLN A 333 7.26 34.48 14.65
C GLN A 333 8.60 35.16 14.95
N ARG A 334 9.72 34.43 14.82
CA ARG A 334 11.07 34.96 15.04
C ARG A 334 11.54 35.90 13.92
N ILE A 335 11.00 35.74 12.72
CA ILE A 335 11.26 36.65 11.59
C ILE A 335 10.44 37.94 11.78
N ILE A 336 9.16 37.84 12.12
CA ILE A 336 8.27 39.01 12.34
C ILE A 336 8.75 39.88 13.50
N THR A 337 9.30 39.28 14.57
CA THR A 337 9.86 40.01 15.72
C THR A 337 11.25 40.59 15.49
N ARG A 338 11.90 40.33 14.35
CA ARG A 338 13.16 40.97 13.95
C ARG A 338 12.99 42.13 12.97
N THR A 339 11.79 42.27 12.39
CA THR A 339 11.44 43.33 11.42
C THR A 339 10.68 44.49 12.05
N ASN A 340 10.32 44.38 13.33
CA ASN A 340 9.90 45.49 14.20
C ASN A 340 11.03 45.76 15.18
#